data_AF-A0A2D5AIK4-F1
#
_entry.id   AF-A0A2D5AIK4-F1
#
_cell.length_a   1.000
_cell.length_b   1.000
_cell.length_c   1.000
_cell.angle_alpha   90.00
_cell.angle_beta   90.00
_cell.angle_gamma   90.00
#
_symmetry.space_group_name_H-M   'P 1'
#
loop_
_entity.id
_entity.type
_entity.pdbx_description
1 polymer ?
#
loop_
_entity_poly.entity_id
_entity_poly.type
_entity_poly.pdbx_seq_one_letter_code
_entity_poly.pdbx_strand_id
1 'polypeptide(L)'
;MATRYLGIDVQLLRPPAWMVLDECLTQVDSGWLGEVGDSFGGMCQGAMAVVDRLEQSGHDVHVGIDSPRCPLPSAREWYWDGKEKGWRPRRPAEKGRGRHCEVIVRALGLANPQWTPSFKDSPEWMRLGYELFSALEPEARGSVTVHEVFPSASYAMWKDDPDAPKMRIDVSQFQPGPKDMIDAAVAAMTVREYQQGRGAAVGNDGLGAIVLPKPIGEAPASLLRWPSEMEGQIFCQNR
;
A
#
# COMPACT_ATOMS: atom_id res chain seq x y z
N MET A 1 -23.32 10.80 1.82
CA MET A 1 -22.53 9.90 2.68
C MET A 1 -21.22 10.62 2.94
N ALA A 2 -20.72 10.68 4.18
CA ALA A 2 -19.43 11.31 4.45
C ALA A 2 -18.34 10.25 4.31
N THR A 3 -17.24 10.56 3.62
CA THR A 3 -16.15 9.61 3.43
C THR A 3 -15.21 9.56 4.64
N ARG A 4 -14.68 8.37 4.91
CA ARG A 4 -13.68 8.08 5.94
C ARG A 4 -12.50 7.35 5.32
N TYR A 5 -11.31 7.73 5.76
CA TYR A 5 -10.06 7.16 5.31
C TYR A 5 -9.41 6.43 6.48
N LEU A 6 -9.38 5.10 6.42
CA LEU A 6 -8.74 4.26 7.40
C LEU A 6 -7.34 3.91 6.91
N GLY A 7 -6.31 4.20 7.70
CA GLY A 7 -4.95 3.77 7.43
C GLY A 7 -4.51 2.73 8.44
N ILE A 8 -3.77 1.71 8.00
CA ILE A 8 -3.26 0.61 8.82
C ILE A 8 -1.76 0.45 8.56
N ASP A 9 -0.95 0.51 9.62
CA ASP A 9 0.48 0.18 9.59
C ASP A 9 0.69 -1.25 10.10
N VAL A 10 1.16 -2.15 9.23
CA VAL A 10 1.28 -3.58 9.54
C VAL A 10 2.63 -3.88 10.17
N GLN A 11 2.62 -4.34 11.42
CA GLN A 11 3.81 -4.80 12.13
C GLN A 11 3.49 -5.89 13.15
N LEU A 12 4.53 -6.54 13.68
CA LEU A 12 4.40 -7.62 14.67
C LEU A 12 5.17 -7.38 15.97
N LEU A 13 6.04 -6.36 16.03
CA LEU A 13 6.68 -5.98 17.30
C LEU A 13 5.67 -5.34 18.27
N ARG A 14 4.60 -4.79 17.71
CA ARG A 14 3.40 -4.26 18.37
C ARG A 14 2.20 -4.68 17.52
N PRO A 15 0.97 -4.56 18.04
CA PRO A 15 -0.21 -4.65 17.20
C PRO A 15 -0.13 -3.63 16.04
N PRO A 16 -0.74 -3.91 14.89
CA PRO A 16 -0.86 -2.93 13.82
C PRO A 16 -1.57 -1.65 14.31
N ALA A 17 -0.97 -0.49 14.04
CA ALA A 17 -1.62 0.79 14.32
C ALA A 17 -2.67 1.08 13.27
N TRP A 18 -3.75 1.74 13.66
CA TRP A 18 -4.74 2.24 12.71
C TRP A 18 -5.21 3.66 13.05
N MET A 19 -5.55 4.43 12.03
CA MET A 19 -6.08 5.77 12.16
C MET A 19 -7.18 6.04 11.14
N VAL A 20 -8.25 6.70 11.58
CA VAL A 20 -9.34 7.18 10.73
C VAL A 20 -9.24 8.69 10.58
N LEU A 21 -9.16 9.16 9.34
CA LEU A 21 -9.25 10.57 8.98
C LEU A 21 -10.59 10.86 8.27
N ASP A 22 -11.09 12.07 8.44
CA ASP A 22 -12.16 12.61 7.60
C ASP A 22 -11.62 13.25 6.29
N GLU A 23 -12.53 13.76 5.46
CA GLU A 23 -12.22 14.44 4.20
C GLU A 23 -11.38 15.72 4.38
N CYS A 24 -11.37 16.28 5.58
CA CYS A 24 -10.61 17.47 5.97
C CYS A 24 -9.27 17.12 6.63
N LEU A 25 -8.87 15.83 6.60
CA LEU A 25 -7.66 15.31 7.25
C LEU A 25 -7.62 15.58 8.77
N THR A 26 -8.80 15.59 9.39
CA THR A 26 -8.92 15.60 10.86
C THR A 26 -9.08 14.17 11.35
N GLN A 27 -8.30 13.80 12.36
CA GLN A 27 -8.44 12.52 13.03
C GLN A 27 -9.84 12.42 13.66
N VAL A 28 -10.53 11.34 13.31
CA VAL A 28 -11.84 10.96 13.87
C VAL A 28 -11.67 9.92 14.96
N ASP A 29 -10.76 8.97 14.75
CA ASP A 29 -10.54 7.84 15.65
C ASP A 29 -9.15 7.22 15.39
N SER A 30 -8.60 6.50 16.36
CA SER A 30 -7.34 5.77 16.20
C SER A 30 -7.18 4.65 17.23
N GLY A 31 -6.28 3.72 16.97
CA GLY A 31 -5.99 2.66 17.93
C GLY A 31 -5.03 1.60 17.41
N TRP A 32 -5.16 0.41 17.99
CA TRP A 32 -4.31 -0.74 17.74
C TRP A 32 -5.18 -1.96 17.43
N LEU A 33 -4.81 -2.76 16.44
CA LEU A 33 -5.54 -3.97 16.05
C LEU A 33 -5.15 -5.14 16.97
N GLY A 34 -5.70 -5.15 18.19
CA GLY A 34 -5.46 -6.19 19.18
C GLY A 34 -4.32 -5.87 20.15
N GLU A 35 -3.74 -6.92 20.75
CA GLU A 35 -2.66 -6.87 21.74
C GLU A 35 -1.39 -7.61 21.25
N VAL A 36 -0.26 -7.36 21.92
CA VAL A 36 1.01 -8.02 21.57
C VAL A 36 0.87 -9.53 21.74
N GLY A 37 1.12 -10.28 20.66
CA GLY A 37 1.01 -11.73 20.65
C GLY A 37 -0.35 -12.27 20.20
N ASP A 38 -1.27 -11.40 19.79
CA ASP A 38 -2.53 -11.82 19.18
C ASP A 38 -2.31 -12.64 17.90
N SER A 39 -3.27 -13.52 17.63
CA SER A 39 -3.31 -14.27 16.37
C SER A 39 -3.64 -13.34 15.19
N PHE A 40 -3.21 -13.72 13.98
CA PHE A 40 -3.58 -12.98 12.76
C PHE A 40 -5.10 -12.85 12.59
N GLY A 41 -5.85 -13.91 12.94
CA GLY A 41 -7.31 -13.89 12.88
C GLY A 41 -7.92 -12.84 13.82
N GLY A 42 -7.37 -12.67 15.04
CA GLY A 42 -7.81 -11.65 15.98
C GLY A 42 -7.54 -10.23 15.47
N MET A 43 -6.35 -9.99 14.91
CA MET A 43 -6.02 -8.68 14.30
C MET A 43 -6.91 -8.37 13.09
N CYS A 44 -7.20 -9.36 12.25
CA CYS A 44 -8.12 -9.20 11.11
C CYS A 44 -9.55 -8.90 11.58
N GLN A 45 -10.04 -9.60 12.61
CA GLN A 45 -11.35 -9.30 13.23
C GLN A 45 -11.40 -7.89 13.80
N GLY A 46 -10.31 -7.41 14.41
CA GLY A 46 -10.20 -6.02 14.85
C GLY A 46 -10.34 -5.04 13.68
N ALA A 47 -9.69 -5.31 12.54
CA ALA A 47 -9.78 -4.44 11.37
C ALA A 47 -11.20 -4.40 10.80
N MET A 48 -11.82 -5.57 10.62
CA MET A 48 -13.20 -5.71 10.15
C MET A 48 -14.17 -4.98 11.08
N ALA A 49 -14.01 -5.11 12.40
CA ALA A 49 -14.85 -4.40 13.38
C ALA A 49 -14.73 -2.86 13.31
N VAL A 50 -13.56 -2.32 12.93
CA VAL A 50 -13.40 -0.89 12.68
C VAL A 50 -14.17 -0.47 11.43
N VAL A 51 -14.05 -1.24 10.33
CA VAL A 51 -14.76 -0.96 9.07
C VAL A 51 -16.28 -1.06 9.27
N ASP A 52 -16.76 -2.14 9.88
CA ASP A 52 -18.17 -2.36 10.21
C ASP A 52 -18.76 -1.18 10.99
N ARG A 53 -18.03 -0.69 12.01
CA ARG A 53 -18.48 0.46 12.81
C ARG A 53 -18.66 1.72 11.96
N LEU A 54 -17.75 1.96 11.01
CA LEU A 54 -17.81 3.12 10.11
C LEU A 54 -18.97 2.98 9.11
N GLU A 55 -19.14 1.80 8.51
CA GLU A 55 -20.24 1.53 7.58
C GLU A 55 -21.61 1.60 8.27
N GLN A 56 -21.75 1.02 9.47
CA GLN A 56 -22.98 1.13 10.29
C GLN A 56 -23.30 2.57 10.67
N SER A 57 -22.29 3.44 10.73
CA SER A 57 -22.46 4.89 10.92
C SER A 57 -22.80 5.64 9.63
N GLY A 58 -22.97 4.95 8.50
CA GLY A 58 -23.34 5.51 7.22
C GLY A 58 -22.20 6.21 6.48
N HIS A 59 -20.96 5.72 6.63
CA HIS A 59 -19.79 6.24 5.94
C HIS A 59 -19.39 5.40 4.71
N ASP A 60 -18.84 6.07 3.71
CA ASP A 60 -18.03 5.41 2.67
C ASP A 60 -16.61 5.26 3.19
N VAL A 61 -16.00 4.09 3.07
CA VAL A 61 -14.73 3.77 3.74
C VAL A 61 -13.66 3.44 2.71
N HIS A 62 -12.56 4.18 2.73
CA HIS A 62 -11.37 3.81 1.94
C HIS A 62 -10.23 3.43 2.88
N VAL A 63 -9.74 2.21 2.72
CA VAL A 63 -8.70 1.63 3.57
C VAL A 63 -7.36 1.68 2.85
N GLY A 64 -6.32 2.18 3.50
CA GLY A 64 -4.94 2.10 3.06
C GLY A 64 -4.14 1.20 4.00
N ILE A 65 -3.55 0.14 3.48
CA ILE A 65 -2.75 -0.81 4.26
C ILE A 65 -1.29 -0.70 3.85
N ASP A 66 -0.40 -0.41 4.80
CA ASP A 66 1.06 -0.44 4.61
C ASP A 66 1.58 -1.88 4.69
N SER A 67 1.30 -2.64 3.65
CA SER A 67 1.87 -3.97 3.44
C SER A 67 1.62 -4.41 2.01
N PRO A 68 2.48 -5.29 1.45
CA PRO A 68 2.14 -6.02 0.24
C PRO A 68 0.77 -6.70 0.30
N ARG A 69 -0.04 -6.55 -0.77
CA ARG A 69 -1.38 -7.15 -0.88
C ARG A 69 -1.38 -8.66 -1.02
N CYS A 70 -0.44 -9.21 -1.78
CA CYS A 70 -0.39 -10.64 -2.04
C CYS A 70 1.06 -11.10 -2.25
N PRO A 71 1.37 -12.38 -1.98
CA PRO A 71 2.67 -12.96 -2.27
C PRO A 71 2.90 -13.09 -3.78
N LEU A 72 4.15 -13.23 -4.18
CA LEU A 72 4.45 -13.64 -5.55
C LEU A 72 4.00 -15.10 -5.79
N PRO A 73 3.26 -15.39 -6.88
CA PRO A 73 2.87 -16.76 -7.23
C PRO A 73 4.07 -17.59 -7.68
N SER A 74 5.05 -16.93 -8.29
CA SER A 74 6.32 -17.52 -8.73
C SER A 74 7.42 -16.46 -8.70
N ALA A 75 8.66 -16.91 -8.80
CA ALA A 75 9.82 -16.02 -8.84
C ALA A 75 9.78 -15.17 -10.13
N ARG A 76 9.88 -13.84 -10.02
CA ARG A 76 9.77 -12.93 -11.17
C ARG A 76 10.81 -13.23 -12.25
N GLU A 77 10.41 -13.10 -13.50
CA GLU A 77 11.25 -13.38 -14.68
C GLU A 77 12.05 -12.17 -15.15
N TRP A 78 11.60 -10.97 -14.79
CA TRP A 78 12.14 -9.72 -15.30
C TRP A 78 12.69 -8.83 -14.19
N TYR A 79 13.80 -8.15 -14.49
CA TYR A 79 14.48 -7.23 -13.60
C TYR A 79 14.69 -5.92 -14.31
N TRP A 80 14.41 -4.82 -13.62
CA TRP A 80 14.73 -3.50 -14.10
C TRP A 80 16.23 -3.25 -14.00
N ASP A 81 16.85 -2.87 -15.12
CA ASP A 81 18.20 -2.34 -15.16
C ASP A 81 18.13 -0.82 -15.17
N GLY A 82 18.42 -0.21 -14.01
CA GLY A 82 18.37 1.24 -13.86
C GLY A 82 19.43 2.00 -14.67
N LYS A 83 20.51 1.34 -15.10
CA LYS A 83 21.55 1.97 -15.93
C LYS A 83 21.09 2.05 -17.39
N GLU A 84 20.59 0.93 -17.91
CA GLU A 84 20.09 0.83 -19.29
C GLU A 84 18.66 1.35 -19.44
N LYS A 85 17.99 1.71 -18.33
CA LYS A 85 16.58 2.12 -18.26
C LYS A 85 15.66 1.13 -19.01
N GLY A 86 15.91 -0.16 -18.80
CA GLY A 86 15.23 -1.23 -19.51
C GLY A 86 15.04 -2.49 -18.67
N TRP A 87 14.09 -3.32 -19.08
CA TRP A 87 13.89 -4.64 -18.50
C TRP A 87 14.88 -5.64 -19.09
N ARG A 88 15.35 -6.56 -18.24
CA ARG A 88 16.19 -7.68 -18.64
C ARG A 88 15.70 -8.99 -18.03
N PRO A 89 16.01 -10.14 -18.65
CA PRO A 89 15.73 -11.43 -18.05
C PRO A 89 16.44 -11.60 -16.70
N ARG A 90 15.80 -12.40 -15.84
CA ARG A 90 16.34 -12.85 -14.56
C ARG A 90 17.61 -13.67 -14.77
N ARG A 91 18.62 -13.39 -13.96
CA ARG A 91 19.87 -14.16 -13.88
C ARG A 91 19.74 -15.30 -12.86
N PRO A 92 20.49 -16.41 -13.00
CA PRO A 92 20.37 -17.57 -12.11
C PRO A 92 20.58 -17.26 -10.62
N ALA A 93 21.44 -16.29 -10.28
CA ALA A 93 21.73 -15.92 -8.89
C ALA A 93 20.65 -15.04 -8.23
N GLU A 94 19.70 -14.50 -9.01
CA GLU A 94 18.71 -13.58 -8.48
C GLU A 94 17.52 -14.34 -7.86
N LYS A 95 17.05 -13.87 -6.70
CA LYS A 95 16.03 -14.57 -5.90
C LYS A 95 14.63 -14.57 -6.51
N GLY A 96 14.36 -13.68 -7.45
CA GLY A 96 13.04 -13.56 -8.09
C GLY A 96 11.99 -12.84 -7.26
N ARG A 97 12.39 -11.91 -6.38
CA ARG A 97 11.47 -11.18 -5.49
C ARG A 97 11.07 -9.83 -6.07
N GLY A 98 9.93 -9.31 -5.64
CA GLY A 98 9.46 -7.98 -5.93
C GLY A 98 8.41 -7.91 -7.03
N ARG A 99 7.23 -7.38 -6.70
CA ARG A 99 6.14 -7.01 -7.62
C ARG A 99 6.50 -5.75 -8.40
N HIS A 100 5.77 -5.51 -9.49
CA HIS A 100 6.04 -4.37 -10.37
C HIS A 100 5.91 -3.02 -9.65
N CYS A 101 4.89 -2.85 -8.81
CA CYS A 101 4.70 -1.64 -8.01
C CYS A 101 5.95 -1.29 -7.19
N GLU A 102 6.57 -2.27 -6.54
CA GLU A 102 7.79 -2.11 -5.74
C GLU A 102 9.00 -1.76 -6.62
N VAL A 103 9.07 -2.31 -7.84
CA VAL A 103 10.14 -1.96 -8.80
C VAL A 103 10.03 -0.51 -9.21
N ILE A 104 8.82 -0.03 -9.53
CA ILE A 104 8.57 1.38 -9.86
C ILE A 104 8.99 2.28 -8.70
N VAL A 105 8.49 2.01 -7.48
CA VAL A 105 8.81 2.79 -6.28
C VAL A 105 10.32 2.86 -6.04
N ARG A 106 11.03 1.73 -6.19
CA ARG A 106 12.49 1.69 -6.02
C ARG A 106 13.23 2.43 -7.13
N ALA A 107 12.85 2.21 -8.39
CA ALA A 107 13.54 2.76 -9.55
C ALA A 107 13.42 4.28 -9.64
N LEU A 108 12.29 4.82 -9.16
CA LEU A 108 12.05 6.26 -9.05
C LEU A 108 12.73 6.90 -7.81
N GLY A 109 13.41 6.10 -6.98
CA GLY A 109 14.07 6.60 -5.77
C GLY A 109 13.11 7.07 -4.69
N LEU A 110 11.83 6.70 -4.76
CA LEU A 110 10.81 7.11 -3.78
C LEU A 110 11.00 6.41 -2.45
N ALA A 111 11.37 5.13 -2.46
CA ALA A 111 11.65 4.38 -1.24
C ALA A 111 12.48 3.11 -1.51
N ASN A 112 12.80 2.37 -0.45
CA ASN A 112 13.48 1.08 -0.52
C ASN A 112 12.54 -0.03 -0.02
N PRO A 113 11.66 -0.58 -0.88
CA PRO A 113 10.71 -1.60 -0.45
C PRO A 113 11.41 -2.88 0.00
N GLN A 114 10.82 -3.55 0.98
CA GLN A 114 11.14 -4.93 1.28
C GLN A 114 10.48 -5.80 0.20
N TRP A 115 11.28 -6.32 -0.73
CA TRP A 115 10.78 -7.03 -1.90
C TRP A 115 9.86 -8.22 -1.55
N THR A 116 8.60 -8.13 -1.96
CA THR A 116 7.60 -9.20 -1.82
C THR A 116 8.16 -10.54 -2.35
N PRO A 117 8.25 -11.59 -1.52
CA PRO A 117 8.70 -12.91 -1.95
C PRO A 117 7.50 -13.85 -2.21
N SER A 118 7.77 -15.14 -2.41
CA SER A 118 6.73 -16.17 -2.39
C SER A 118 6.08 -16.27 -1.00
N PHE A 119 4.90 -16.88 -0.89
CA PHE A 119 4.23 -17.05 0.41
C PHE A 119 5.10 -17.81 1.42
N LYS A 120 5.74 -18.90 0.98
CA LYS A 120 6.64 -19.74 1.79
C LYS A 120 7.80 -18.93 2.37
N ASP A 121 8.34 -18.00 1.59
CA ASP A 121 9.50 -17.19 1.97
C ASP A 121 9.13 -15.84 2.60
N SER A 122 7.84 -15.53 2.72
CA SER A 122 7.36 -14.27 3.30
C SER A 122 7.58 -14.27 4.81
N PRO A 123 8.11 -13.18 5.39
CA PRO A 123 8.11 -12.99 6.84
C PRO A 123 6.68 -12.86 7.36
N GLU A 124 6.49 -13.11 8.65
CA GLU A 124 5.17 -13.15 9.28
C GLU A 124 4.39 -11.83 9.11
N TRP A 125 5.06 -10.68 9.18
CA TRP A 125 4.36 -9.38 9.05
C TRP A 125 3.76 -9.18 7.65
N MET A 126 4.43 -9.64 6.59
CA MET A 126 3.86 -9.59 5.22
C MET A 126 2.67 -10.54 5.11
N ARG A 127 2.75 -11.71 5.76
CA ARG A 127 1.64 -12.67 5.77
C ARG A 127 0.41 -12.08 6.46
N LEU A 128 0.59 -11.39 7.58
CA LEU A 128 -0.49 -10.63 8.22
C LEU A 128 -1.09 -9.62 7.25
N GLY A 129 -0.27 -8.90 6.48
CA GLY A 129 -0.75 -8.03 5.41
C GLY A 129 -1.64 -8.75 4.40
N TYR A 130 -1.19 -9.89 3.85
CA TYR A 130 -1.97 -10.69 2.91
C TYR A 130 -3.34 -11.10 3.51
N GLU A 131 -3.35 -11.52 4.78
CA GLU A 131 -4.59 -11.88 5.49
C GLU A 131 -5.50 -10.67 5.71
N LEU A 132 -4.95 -9.49 6.04
CA LEU A 132 -5.73 -8.25 6.17
C LEU A 132 -6.42 -7.86 4.86
N PHE A 133 -5.70 -7.92 3.74
CA PHE A 133 -6.33 -7.71 2.42
C PHE A 133 -7.39 -8.77 2.13
N SER A 134 -7.08 -10.05 2.39
CA SER A 134 -8.04 -11.13 2.17
C SER A 134 -9.26 -11.07 3.10
N ALA A 135 -9.16 -10.42 4.25
CA ALA A 135 -10.28 -10.23 5.17
C ALA A 135 -11.16 -9.03 4.77
N LEU A 136 -10.53 -7.90 4.41
CA LEU A 136 -11.22 -6.65 4.12
C LEU A 136 -11.74 -6.54 2.68
N GLU A 137 -11.13 -7.24 1.71
CA GLU A 137 -11.60 -7.23 0.31
C GLU A 137 -12.93 -7.98 0.11
N PRO A 138 -13.18 -9.17 0.68
CA PRO A 138 -14.47 -9.85 0.54
C PRO A 138 -15.61 -9.14 1.27
N GLU A 139 -15.29 -8.33 2.28
CA GLU A 139 -16.23 -7.44 2.97
C GLU A 139 -16.49 -6.15 2.18
N ALA A 140 -15.74 -5.87 1.12
CA ALA A 140 -16.02 -4.78 0.18
C ALA A 140 -17.29 -4.99 -0.69
N ARG A 141 -18.35 -5.61 -0.11
CA ARG A 141 -19.69 -5.77 -0.68
C ARG A 141 -20.58 -4.54 -0.48
N GLY A 142 -19.98 -3.36 -0.48
CA GLY A 142 -20.62 -2.11 -0.10
C GLY A 142 -19.80 -0.90 -0.51
N SER A 143 -19.62 0.03 0.45
CA SER A 143 -18.93 1.31 0.26
C SER A 143 -17.45 1.27 0.65
N VAL A 144 -16.88 0.07 0.84
CA VAL A 144 -15.46 -0.11 1.22
C VAL A 144 -14.57 -0.29 -0.01
N THR A 145 -13.44 0.41 -0.06
CA THR A 145 -12.38 0.17 -1.03
C THR A 145 -11.04 0.02 -0.33
N VAL A 146 -10.31 -1.07 -0.61
CA VAL A 146 -9.02 -1.38 0.03
C VAL A 146 -7.86 -1.10 -0.94
N HIS A 147 -6.88 -0.33 -0.49
CA HIS A 147 -5.71 0.13 -1.23
C HIS A 147 -4.43 -0.34 -0.55
N GLU A 148 -3.45 -0.71 -1.38
CA GLU A 148 -2.07 -0.89 -0.91
C GLU A 148 -1.37 0.47 -0.95
N VAL A 149 -0.75 0.87 0.16
CA VAL A 149 0.00 2.12 0.27
C VAL A 149 1.44 1.83 0.66
N PHE A 150 2.30 2.85 0.56
CA PHE A 150 3.66 2.76 1.08
C PHE A 150 4.08 4.13 1.67
N PRO A 151 3.87 4.39 2.97
CA PRO A 151 4.11 5.68 3.62
C PRO A 151 5.49 6.27 3.35
N SER A 152 6.53 5.42 3.26
CA SER A 152 7.88 5.85 2.88
C SER A 152 7.93 6.57 1.53
N ALA A 153 7.17 6.11 0.53
CA ALA A 153 7.07 6.79 -0.76
C ALA A 153 6.30 8.11 -0.63
N SER A 154 5.23 8.16 0.18
CA SER A 154 4.48 9.38 0.45
C SER A 154 5.34 10.46 1.11
N TYR A 155 6.17 10.09 2.10
CA TYR A 155 7.13 11.01 2.70
C TYR A 155 8.10 11.59 1.67
N ALA A 156 8.62 10.77 0.76
CA ALA A 156 9.53 11.24 -0.28
C ALA A 156 8.85 12.19 -1.28
N MET A 157 7.58 11.94 -1.60
CA MET A 157 6.82 12.73 -2.58
C MET A 157 6.33 14.08 -2.04
N TRP A 158 6.10 14.19 -0.73
CA TRP A 158 5.79 15.44 -0.05
C TRP A 158 7.00 16.15 0.54
N LYS A 159 8.18 15.52 0.51
CA LYS A 159 9.39 16.17 0.99
C LYS A 159 9.62 17.44 0.20
N ASP A 160 9.76 18.56 0.92
CA ASP A 160 9.97 19.90 0.37
C ASP A 160 8.82 20.41 -0.53
N ASP A 161 7.64 19.76 -0.48
CA ASP A 161 6.43 20.19 -1.20
C ASP A 161 5.68 21.26 -0.40
N PRO A 162 5.58 22.51 -0.88
CA PRO A 162 4.86 23.58 -0.18
C PRO A 162 3.35 23.32 -0.08
N ASP A 163 2.80 22.49 -0.98
CA ASP A 163 1.40 22.13 -1.04
C ASP A 163 1.11 20.79 -0.35
N ALA A 164 2.10 20.22 0.34
CA ALA A 164 1.91 19.00 1.13
C ALA A 164 0.70 19.15 2.07
N PRO A 165 -0.23 18.19 2.08
CA PRO A 165 -1.43 18.35 2.85
C PRO A 165 -1.11 18.32 4.36
N LYS A 166 -1.96 18.95 5.16
CA LYS A 166 -1.78 19.04 6.61
C LYS A 166 -2.88 18.25 7.29
N MET A 167 -2.51 17.47 8.30
CA MET A 167 -3.44 16.70 9.12
C MET A 167 -3.57 17.30 10.52
N ARG A 168 -4.76 17.17 11.11
CA ARG A 168 -5.02 17.50 12.51
C ARG A 168 -5.15 16.19 13.29
N ILE A 169 -4.15 15.89 14.10
CA ILE A 169 -4.08 14.68 14.92
C ILE A 169 -4.28 15.06 16.38
N ASP A 170 -5.12 14.31 17.08
CA ASP A 170 -5.18 14.29 18.53
C ASP A 170 -4.15 13.29 19.07
N VAL A 171 -3.11 13.83 19.70
CA VAL A 171 -2.01 13.04 20.27
C VAL A 171 -2.33 12.46 21.65
N SER A 172 -3.53 12.73 22.20
CA SER A 172 -3.95 12.19 23.50
C SER A 172 -3.96 10.66 23.55
N GLN A 173 -4.12 10.00 22.41
CA GLN A 173 -4.15 8.54 22.26
C GLN A 173 -2.78 7.94 21.89
N PHE A 174 -1.75 8.77 21.74
CA PHE A 174 -0.43 8.28 21.34
C PHE A 174 0.28 7.65 22.54
N GLN A 175 0.77 6.42 22.36
CA GLN A 175 1.62 5.78 23.35
C GLN A 175 3.11 6.07 23.04
N PRO A 176 3.98 6.15 24.06
CA PRO A 176 5.42 6.23 23.84
C PRO A 176 5.92 5.04 23.01
N GLY A 177 6.39 5.31 21.80
CA GLY A 177 6.81 4.29 20.85
C GLY A 177 7.25 4.87 19.50
N PRO A 178 7.67 4.03 18.54
CA PRO A 178 7.99 4.42 17.18
C PRO A 178 6.80 5.05 16.43
N LYS A 179 7.08 5.59 15.25
CA LYS A 179 6.20 6.43 14.41
C LYS A 179 5.00 5.67 13.79
N ASP A 180 4.57 4.56 14.36
CA ASP A 180 3.61 3.62 13.78
C ASP A 180 2.25 4.30 13.51
N MET A 181 1.80 5.12 14.47
CA MET A 181 0.57 5.88 14.34
C MET A 181 0.66 6.96 13.24
N ILE A 182 1.87 7.46 12.95
CA ILE A 182 2.12 8.41 11.86
C ILE A 182 2.07 7.68 10.52
N ASP A 183 2.64 6.48 10.42
CA ASP A 183 2.57 5.67 9.19
C ASP A 183 1.12 5.27 8.87
N ALA A 184 0.31 4.91 9.89
CA ALA A 184 -1.13 4.72 9.74
C ALA A 184 -1.86 6.02 9.30
N ALA A 185 -1.52 7.18 9.88
CA ALA A 185 -2.09 8.47 9.46
C ALA A 185 -1.75 8.79 8.00
N VAL A 186 -0.51 8.53 7.58
CA VAL A 186 -0.03 8.77 6.22
C VAL A 186 -0.65 7.79 5.24
N ALA A 187 -0.89 6.55 5.65
CA ALA A 187 -1.65 5.58 4.86
C ALA A 187 -3.05 6.12 4.54
N ALA A 188 -3.81 6.59 5.55
CA ALA A 188 -5.13 7.19 5.38
C ALA A 188 -5.08 8.43 4.47
N MET A 189 -4.13 9.33 4.75
CA MET A 189 -3.94 10.56 3.98
C MET A 189 -3.59 10.28 2.50
N THR A 190 -2.74 9.28 2.24
CA THR A 190 -2.36 8.89 0.88
C THR A 190 -3.56 8.42 0.08
N VAL A 191 -4.42 7.58 0.69
CA VAL A 191 -5.66 7.14 0.07
C VAL A 191 -6.61 8.31 -0.19
N ARG A 192 -6.71 9.26 0.74
CA ARG A 192 -7.50 10.48 0.55
C ARG A 192 -7.03 11.30 -0.65
N GLU A 193 -5.73 11.52 -0.79
CA GLU A 193 -5.17 12.24 -1.94
C GLU A 193 -5.44 11.49 -3.26
N TYR A 194 -5.29 10.17 -3.26
CA TYR A 194 -5.61 9.32 -4.41
C TYR A 194 -7.09 9.40 -4.80
N GLN A 195 -8.01 9.26 -3.85
CA GLN A 195 -9.46 9.32 -4.09
C GLN A 195 -9.92 10.69 -4.59
N GLN A 196 -9.23 11.77 -4.21
CA GLN A 196 -9.51 13.11 -4.73
C GLN A 196 -8.84 13.41 -6.08
N GLY A 197 -8.31 12.38 -6.76
CA GLY A 197 -7.71 12.50 -8.09
C GLY A 197 -6.36 13.20 -8.12
N ARG A 198 -5.72 13.40 -6.95
CA ARG A 198 -4.38 13.99 -6.87
C ARG A 198 -3.28 12.94 -6.86
N GLY A 199 -3.58 11.71 -6.46
CA GLY A 199 -2.63 10.60 -6.45
C GLY A 199 -2.53 9.80 -7.77
N ALA A 200 -1.75 8.73 -7.73
CA ALA A 200 -1.68 7.73 -8.80
C ALA A 200 -1.49 6.31 -8.23
N ALA A 201 -1.97 5.30 -8.96
CA ALA A 201 -1.71 3.89 -8.65
C ALA A 201 -0.60 3.36 -9.57
N VAL A 202 0.34 2.59 -9.02
CA VAL A 202 1.54 2.13 -9.75
C VAL A 202 1.72 0.63 -9.59
N GLY A 203 1.99 -0.06 -10.69
CA GLY A 203 2.06 -1.52 -10.78
C GLY A 203 1.03 -2.06 -11.77
N ASN A 204 1.45 -3.03 -12.58
CA ASN A 204 0.60 -3.63 -13.62
C ASN A 204 1.02 -5.07 -14.00
N ASP A 205 1.66 -5.80 -13.08
CA ASP A 205 1.97 -7.22 -13.24
C ASP A 205 0.79 -8.15 -12.92
N GLY A 206 -0.41 -7.59 -12.70
CA GLY A 206 -1.60 -8.32 -12.27
C GLY A 206 -1.63 -8.68 -10.78
N LEU A 207 -0.64 -8.23 -9.98
CA LEU A 207 -0.53 -8.54 -8.55
C LEU A 207 -0.87 -7.34 -7.66
N GLY A 208 -1.62 -6.38 -8.20
CA GLY A 208 -2.04 -5.15 -7.54
C GLY A 208 -1.16 -3.94 -7.86
N ALA A 209 -1.46 -2.84 -7.18
CA ALA A 209 -0.79 -1.57 -7.35
C ALA A 209 -0.64 -0.87 -6.00
N ILE A 210 0.45 -0.11 -5.83
CA ILE A 210 0.63 0.82 -4.70
C ILE A 210 -0.02 2.14 -5.10
N VAL A 211 -0.89 2.69 -4.26
CA VAL A 211 -1.38 4.07 -4.41
C VAL A 211 -0.41 5.05 -3.78
N LEU A 212 -0.14 6.13 -4.52
CA LEU A 212 0.77 7.21 -4.18
C LEU A 212 -0.02 8.52 -4.05
N PRO A 213 0.45 9.47 -3.24
CA PRO A 213 -0.31 10.68 -2.94
C PRO A 213 -0.27 11.75 -4.04
N LYS A 214 0.65 11.62 -5.01
CA LYS A 214 0.80 12.53 -6.14
C LYS A 214 0.97 11.71 -7.43
N PRO A 215 0.83 12.31 -8.63
CA PRO A 215 1.18 11.63 -9.85
C PRO A 215 2.68 11.33 -9.87
N ILE A 216 3.08 10.27 -10.56
CA ILE A 216 4.50 10.08 -10.87
C ILE A 216 4.94 11.20 -11.82
N GLY A 217 6.07 11.84 -11.52
CA GLY A 217 6.72 12.79 -12.41
C GLY A 217 7.38 12.12 -13.62
N GLU A 218 8.57 12.59 -14.00
CA GLU A 218 9.31 11.98 -15.12
C GLU A 218 9.74 10.54 -14.80
N ALA A 219 9.20 9.59 -15.56
CA ALA A 219 9.55 8.17 -15.48
C ALA A 219 9.76 7.60 -16.88
N PRO A 220 10.72 6.67 -17.08
CA PRO A 220 10.83 5.94 -18.34
C PRO A 220 9.52 5.21 -18.65
N ALA A 221 8.96 5.38 -19.85
CA ALA A 221 7.72 4.69 -20.22
C ALA A 221 7.85 3.16 -20.15
N SER A 222 9.06 2.63 -20.39
CA SER A 222 9.40 1.22 -20.22
C SER A 222 9.31 0.75 -18.76
N LEU A 223 9.59 1.62 -17.78
CA LEU A 223 9.47 1.29 -16.36
C LEU A 223 8.01 1.10 -15.95
N LEU A 224 7.08 1.86 -16.55
CA LEU A 224 5.67 1.84 -16.17
C LEU A 224 4.88 0.69 -16.82
N ARG A 225 5.54 -0.15 -17.63
CA ARG A 225 4.92 -1.27 -18.35
C ARG A 225 5.64 -2.56 -18.01
N TRP A 226 4.91 -3.54 -17.50
CA TRP A 226 5.47 -4.86 -17.24
C TRP A 226 5.78 -5.60 -18.56
N PRO A 227 6.90 -6.34 -18.67
CA PRO A 227 7.34 -6.91 -19.94
C PRO A 227 6.34 -7.82 -20.68
N SER A 228 5.54 -8.61 -19.96
CA SER A 228 4.55 -9.50 -20.61
C SER A 228 3.45 -8.73 -21.34
N GLU A 229 3.20 -7.46 -21.02
CA GLU A 229 2.28 -6.61 -21.77
C GLU A 229 2.89 -6.09 -23.08
N MET A 230 4.22 -5.96 -23.13
CA MET A 230 4.93 -5.47 -24.31
C MET A 230 5.01 -6.54 -25.42
N GLU A 231 5.09 -7.83 -25.05
CA GLU A 231 5.09 -8.95 -26.01
C GLU A 231 3.77 -9.06 -26.79
N GLY A 232 2.65 -8.68 -26.16
CA GLY A 232 1.32 -8.67 -26.81
C GLY A 232 1.15 -7.60 -27.90
N GLN A 233 1.91 -6.49 -27.86
CA GLN A 233 1.80 -5.41 -28.86
C GLN A 233 2.64 -5.67 -30.11
N ILE A 234 3.75 -6.40 -30.00
CA ILE A 234 4.61 -6.74 -31.15
C ILE A 234 3.93 -7.74 -32.09
N PHE A 235 3.04 -8.59 -31.58
CA PHE A 235 2.27 -9.55 -32.40
C PHE A 235 1.10 -8.91 -33.17
N CYS A 236 0.60 -7.74 -32.77
CA CYS A 236 -0.51 -7.06 -33.45
C CYS A 236 -0.06 -6.06 -34.53
N GLN A 237 1.21 -5.65 -34.54
CA GLN A 237 1.76 -4.75 -35.58
C GLN A 237 2.33 -5.49 -36.80
N ASN A 238 2.37 -6.83 -36.76
CA ASN A 238 2.85 -7.68 -37.84
C ASN A 238 1.71 -8.48 -38.53
N ARG A 239 0.48 -7.97 -38.51
CA ARG A 239 -0.64 -8.50 -39.31
C ARG A 239 -1.21 -7.43 -40.24
#